data_AF-A0A1F7X8B8-F1
#
_entry.id   AF-A0A1F7X8B8-F1
#
_cell.length_a   1.000
_cell.length_b   1.000
_cell.length_c   1.000
_cell.angle_alpha   90.00
_cell.angle_beta   90.00
_cell.angle_gamma   90.00
#
_symmetry.space_group_name_H-M   'P 1'
#
loop_
_entity.id
_entity.type
_entity.pdbx_description
1 polymer ?
#
loop_
_entity_poly.entity_id
_entity_poly.type
_entity_poly.pdbx_seq_one_letter_code
_entity_poly.pdbx_strand_id
1 'polypeptide(L)'
;MKTYFKFIFSVFILLSFFFAVNFISAQSPDEKLQQLQKQIEEYQNEITKLKSQATTLSNQIAQFDAQIKLTTLKIEETESKINLLGGRIDTLEGSLDALTEAFSERAKETYKMTRVGEPILMILSAPDLKEALSRFHYLQKIQESDRDLLFRLQQAQTVYKDQKKEQEDLQAELNVQKANLNAQKKAKAYLLQVTKNDEKKYQQLLSQARAEFEAIQAIIAGKGTETEVGKVSEGARIASVIQGQSCNSSGSHLHFIVSQGTSALNPFSYLSSSISYENCSGPGACSPADPFNPSGSWNWPLNSPIKFFQGYGVTWAVQNTWVGRIYNSHNGIDINNDGNSEVKAVKAGTLFRGSYAGGSGCSLRYVRVDHDDSDLDTLYLHINY
;
A
#
# COMPACT_ATOMS: atom_id res chain seq x y z
N MET A 1 -44.87 -30.30 52.63
CA MET A 1 -45.25 -29.56 51.41
C MET A 1 -45.83 -28.16 51.72
N LYS A 2 -45.20 -27.34 52.59
CA LYS A 2 -45.61 -25.93 52.83
C LYS A 2 -44.46 -24.97 53.18
N THR A 3 -43.20 -25.39 53.04
CA THR A 3 -42.01 -24.56 53.40
C THR A 3 -41.05 -24.27 52.24
N TYR A 4 -41.22 -24.89 51.08
CA TYR A 4 -40.39 -24.61 49.88
C TYR A 4 -40.97 -23.54 48.93
N PHE A 5 -42.19 -23.04 49.18
CA PHE A 5 -42.85 -22.07 48.30
C PHE A 5 -42.54 -20.60 48.66
N LYS A 6 -41.87 -20.33 49.79
CA LYS A 6 -41.52 -18.96 50.21
C LYS A 6 -40.10 -18.52 49.83
N PHE A 7 -39.23 -19.44 49.40
CA PHE A 7 -37.86 -19.10 48.98
C PHE A 7 -37.76 -18.74 47.49
N ILE A 8 -38.70 -19.22 46.66
CA ILE A 8 -38.74 -18.94 45.21
C ILE A 8 -39.35 -17.55 44.90
N PHE A 9 -40.11 -16.96 45.84
CA PHE A 9 -40.70 -15.63 45.64
C PHE A 9 -39.78 -14.48 46.06
N SER A 10 -38.72 -14.76 46.84
CA SER A 10 -37.78 -13.72 47.29
C SER A 10 -36.60 -13.48 46.34
N VAL A 11 -36.37 -14.35 45.36
CA VAL A 11 -35.33 -14.19 44.32
C VAL A 11 -35.88 -13.50 43.06
N PHE A 12 -37.21 -13.51 42.87
CA PHE A 12 -37.85 -12.86 41.71
C PHE A 12 -38.05 -11.33 41.88
N ILE A 13 -38.00 -10.82 43.11
CA ILE A 13 -38.16 -9.38 43.43
C ILE A 13 -36.83 -8.63 43.45
N LEU A 14 -35.68 -9.34 43.47
CA LEU A 14 -34.36 -8.74 43.29
C LEU A 14 -33.92 -8.64 41.81
N LEU A 15 -34.68 -9.24 40.89
CA LEU A 15 -34.47 -9.18 39.43
C LEU A 15 -35.29 -8.08 38.74
N SER A 16 -36.14 -7.33 39.47
CA SER A 16 -37.05 -6.33 38.91
C SER A 16 -36.71 -4.87 39.27
N PHE A 17 -35.61 -4.61 39.99
CA PHE A 17 -35.22 -3.25 40.42
C PHE A 17 -33.94 -2.70 39.77
N PHE A 18 -33.49 -3.26 38.63
CA PHE A 18 -32.31 -2.79 37.88
C PHE A 18 -32.62 -2.24 36.48
N PHE A 19 -33.86 -1.82 36.21
CA PHE A 19 -34.21 -1.09 34.99
C PHE A 19 -34.71 0.33 35.31
N ALA A 20 -33.79 1.15 35.81
CA ALA A 20 -33.91 2.61 35.76
C ALA A 20 -32.51 3.21 35.72
N VAL A 21 -31.72 2.84 34.71
CA VAL A 21 -30.54 3.61 34.33
C VAL A 21 -30.93 4.40 33.08
N ASN A 22 -30.88 5.72 33.20
CA ASN A 22 -31.13 6.63 32.09
C ASN A 22 -30.29 6.20 30.87
N PHE A 23 -30.95 5.88 29.77
CA PHE A 23 -30.30 5.72 28.47
C PHE A 23 -29.72 7.07 28.06
N ILE A 24 -28.45 7.28 28.38
CA ILE A 24 -27.59 8.12 27.55
C ILE A 24 -27.36 7.27 26.30
N SER A 25 -27.90 7.71 25.15
CA SER A 25 -27.68 7.04 23.87
C SER A 25 -26.21 7.13 23.49
N ALA A 26 -25.40 6.20 24.01
CA ALA A 26 -24.13 5.85 23.41
C ALA A 26 -24.44 5.12 22.10
N GLN A 27 -24.02 5.70 20.98
CA GLN A 27 -24.10 5.07 19.67
C GLN A 27 -23.48 3.66 19.75
N SER A 28 -24.23 2.63 19.34
CA SER A 28 -23.70 1.28 19.35
C SER A 28 -22.52 1.16 18.37
N PRO A 29 -21.52 0.30 18.63
CA PRO A 29 -20.41 0.11 17.70
C PRO A 29 -20.85 -0.24 16.28
N ASP A 30 -21.98 -0.93 16.13
CA ASP A 30 -22.58 -1.29 14.84
C ASP A 30 -23.17 -0.07 14.11
N GLU A 31 -23.86 0.83 14.83
CA GLU A 31 -24.34 2.11 14.27
C GLU A 31 -23.18 3.01 13.83
N LYS A 32 -22.06 2.99 14.56
CA LYS A 32 -20.84 3.74 14.19
C LYS A 32 -20.22 3.19 12.90
N LEU A 33 -20.11 1.87 12.75
CA LEU A 33 -19.59 1.25 11.53
C LEU A 33 -20.48 1.55 10.31
N GLN A 34 -21.81 1.49 10.47
CA GLN A 34 -22.74 1.84 9.39
C GLN A 34 -22.59 3.30 8.95
N GLN A 35 -22.42 4.22 9.91
CA GLN A 35 -22.20 5.63 9.59
C GLN A 35 -20.88 5.85 8.84
N LEU A 36 -19.80 5.19 9.27
CA LEU A 36 -18.51 5.25 8.59
C LEU A 36 -18.59 4.72 7.16
N GLN A 37 -19.28 3.60 6.95
CA GLN A 37 -19.48 3.00 5.62
C GLN A 37 -20.23 3.95 4.67
N LYS A 38 -21.28 4.59 5.16
CA LYS A 38 -22.02 5.60 4.39
C LYS A 38 -21.12 6.78 3.99
N GLN A 39 -20.32 7.29 4.92
CA GLN A 39 -19.38 8.38 4.62
C GLN A 39 -18.29 7.95 3.63
N ILE A 40 -17.79 6.71 3.74
CA ILE A 40 -16.83 6.13 2.78
C ILE A 40 -17.43 6.13 1.38
N GLU A 41 -18.68 5.68 1.21
CA GLU A 41 -19.38 5.66 -0.08
C GLU A 41 -19.58 7.09 -0.63
N GLU A 42 -20.00 8.03 0.21
CA GLU A 42 -20.14 9.44 -0.16
C GLU A 42 -18.83 10.02 -0.71
N TYR A 43 -17.71 9.82 0.00
CA TYR A 43 -16.40 10.32 -0.44
C TYR A 43 -15.84 9.57 -1.66
N GLN A 44 -16.16 8.28 -1.84
CA GLN A 44 -15.81 7.55 -3.07
C GLN A 44 -16.52 8.15 -4.30
N ASN A 45 -17.80 8.50 -4.15
CA ASN A 45 -18.59 9.17 -5.19
C ASN A 45 -18.06 10.58 -5.46
N GLU A 46 -17.74 11.34 -4.41
CA GLU A 46 -17.17 12.69 -4.52
C GLU A 46 -15.84 12.68 -5.28
N ILE A 47 -14.93 11.76 -4.96
CA ILE A 47 -13.64 11.62 -5.66
C ILE A 47 -13.87 11.34 -7.16
N THR A 48 -14.85 10.50 -7.50
CA THR A 48 -15.17 10.18 -8.90
C THR A 48 -15.65 11.42 -9.65
N LYS A 49 -16.51 12.24 -9.03
CA LYS A 49 -16.95 13.52 -9.58
C LYS A 49 -15.80 14.52 -9.72
N LEU A 50 -14.97 14.67 -8.69
CA LEU A 50 -13.84 15.58 -8.73
C LEU A 50 -12.79 15.15 -9.78
N LYS A 51 -12.64 13.85 -10.05
CA LYS A 51 -11.78 13.31 -11.12
C LYS A 51 -12.13 13.85 -12.50
N SER A 52 -13.41 13.95 -12.84
CA SER A 52 -13.85 14.46 -14.14
C SER A 52 -13.71 15.99 -14.29
N GLN A 53 -13.53 16.72 -13.19
CA GLN A 53 -13.54 18.20 -13.18
C GLN A 53 -12.16 18.83 -12.92
N ALA A 54 -11.11 18.05 -12.68
CA ALA A 54 -9.86 18.59 -12.14
C ALA A 54 -8.87 19.12 -13.19
N THR A 55 -9.20 20.28 -13.73
CA THR A 55 -8.30 21.08 -14.57
C THR A 55 -7.63 22.23 -13.81
N THR A 56 -8.12 22.57 -12.61
CA THR A 56 -7.62 23.69 -11.79
C THR A 56 -6.86 23.22 -10.55
N LEU A 57 -6.04 24.10 -9.98
CA LEU A 57 -5.35 23.86 -8.71
C LEU A 57 -6.35 23.60 -7.58
N SER A 58 -7.43 24.38 -7.53
CA SER A 58 -8.50 24.21 -6.54
C SER A 58 -9.11 22.82 -6.60
N ASN A 59 -9.39 22.30 -7.80
CA ASN A 59 -9.98 20.98 -7.95
C ASN A 59 -8.97 19.86 -7.60
N GLN A 60 -7.69 20.05 -7.89
CA GLN A 60 -6.64 19.13 -7.46
C GLN A 60 -6.50 19.10 -5.93
N ILE A 61 -6.58 20.25 -5.26
CA ILE A 61 -6.58 20.35 -3.80
C ILE A 61 -7.81 19.64 -3.21
N ALA A 62 -9.00 19.89 -3.77
CA ALA A 62 -10.23 19.24 -3.35
C ALA A 62 -10.17 17.71 -3.50
N GLN A 63 -9.55 17.21 -4.56
CA GLN A 63 -9.31 15.77 -4.70
C GLN A 63 -8.42 15.21 -3.60
N PHE A 64 -7.31 15.88 -3.27
CA PHE A 64 -6.46 15.46 -2.16
C PHE A 64 -7.22 15.48 -0.84
N ASP A 65 -8.04 16.49 -0.60
CA ASP A 65 -8.86 16.59 0.62
C ASP A 65 -9.87 15.45 0.72
N ALA A 66 -10.58 15.15 -0.37
CA ALA A 66 -11.52 14.03 -0.42
C ALA A 66 -10.81 12.67 -0.23
N GLN A 67 -9.63 12.48 -0.84
CA GLN A 67 -8.81 11.26 -0.66
C GLN A 67 -8.30 11.10 0.77
N ILE A 68 -7.78 12.18 1.36
CA ILE A 68 -7.31 12.19 2.75
C ILE A 68 -8.46 11.86 3.70
N LYS A 69 -9.63 12.45 3.48
CA LYS A 69 -10.81 12.18 4.30
C LYS A 69 -11.29 10.74 4.14
N LEU A 70 -11.36 10.22 2.92
CA LEU A 70 -11.68 8.81 2.66
C LEU A 70 -10.73 7.86 3.39
N THR A 71 -9.41 8.05 3.24
CA THR A 71 -8.42 7.21 3.92
C THR A 71 -8.53 7.32 5.44
N THR A 72 -8.81 8.52 5.98
CA THR A 72 -9.03 8.73 7.41
C THR A 72 -10.24 7.94 7.91
N LEU A 73 -11.36 7.97 7.17
CA LEU A 73 -12.56 7.20 7.52
C LEU A 73 -12.32 5.69 7.47
N LYS A 74 -11.54 5.20 6.50
CA LYS A 74 -11.14 3.78 6.44
C LYS A 74 -10.27 3.38 7.63
N ILE A 75 -9.34 4.23 8.06
CA ILE A 75 -8.55 4.03 9.28
C ILE A 75 -9.47 3.91 10.49
N GLU A 76 -10.42 4.84 10.65
CA GLU A 76 -11.39 4.81 11.75
C GLU A 76 -12.27 3.55 11.73
N GLU A 77 -12.64 3.06 10.53
CA GLU A 77 -13.39 1.81 10.36
C GLU A 77 -12.56 0.59 10.77
N THR A 78 -11.32 0.47 10.27
CA THR A 78 -10.40 -0.63 10.59
C THR A 78 -10.04 -0.64 12.07
N GLU A 79 -9.77 0.52 12.69
CA GLU A 79 -9.52 0.62 14.13
C GLU A 79 -10.74 0.19 14.95
N SER A 80 -11.96 0.54 14.51
CA SER A 80 -13.19 0.10 15.16
C SER A 80 -13.41 -1.43 15.03
N LYS A 81 -13.09 -2.02 13.87
CA LYS A 81 -13.11 -3.48 13.65
C LYS A 81 -12.11 -4.21 14.56
N ILE A 82 -10.88 -3.71 14.66
CA ILE A 82 -9.84 -4.28 15.54
C ILE A 82 -10.30 -4.27 17.00
N ASN A 83 -10.88 -3.16 17.47
CA ASN A 83 -11.38 -3.06 18.85
C ASN A 83 -12.50 -4.04 19.15
N LEU A 84 -13.47 -4.18 18.22
CA LEU A 84 -14.56 -5.15 18.35
C LEU A 84 -14.06 -6.60 18.35
N LEU A 85 -13.11 -6.91 17.47
CA LEU A 85 -12.50 -8.22 17.39
C LEU A 85 -11.68 -8.53 18.65
N GLY A 86 -10.97 -7.55 19.20
CA GLY A 86 -10.27 -7.66 20.47
C GLY A 86 -11.19 -8.09 21.62
N GLY A 87 -12.33 -7.41 21.81
CA GLY A 87 -13.28 -7.80 22.86
C GLY A 87 -13.90 -9.19 22.67
N ARG A 88 -14.08 -9.64 21.41
CA ARG A 88 -14.54 -11.01 21.10
C ARG A 88 -13.47 -12.05 21.45
N ILE A 89 -12.22 -11.76 21.11
CA ILE A 89 -11.07 -12.60 21.45
C ILE A 89 -10.93 -12.73 22.96
N ASP A 90 -11.03 -11.65 23.73
CA ASP A 90 -10.96 -11.67 25.20
C ASP A 90 -12.06 -12.57 25.80
N THR A 91 -13.27 -12.50 25.23
CA THR A 91 -14.40 -13.35 25.64
C THR A 91 -14.15 -14.83 25.30
N LEU A 92 -13.58 -15.11 24.14
CA LEU A 92 -13.22 -16.47 23.73
C LEU A 92 -12.07 -17.04 24.58
N GLU A 93 -11.09 -16.23 24.94
CA GLU A 93 -9.98 -16.61 25.81
C GLU A 93 -10.51 -17.04 27.19
N GLY A 94 -11.37 -16.23 27.81
CA GLY A 94 -12.00 -16.62 29.07
C GLY A 94 -12.87 -17.88 28.96
N SER A 95 -13.55 -18.07 27.83
CA SER A 95 -14.32 -19.30 27.57
C SER A 95 -13.43 -20.52 27.39
N LEU A 96 -12.29 -20.36 26.71
CA LEU A 96 -11.29 -21.41 26.50
C LEU A 96 -10.63 -21.82 27.81
N ASP A 97 -10.29 -20.86 28.66
CA ASP A 97 -9.72 -21.13 29.98
C ASP A 97 -10.69 -21.96 30.83
N ALA A 98 -11.97 -21.55 30.89
CA ALA A 98 -13.00 -22.29 31.61
C ALA A 98 -13.23 -23.71 31.05
N LEU A 99 -13.26 -23.87 29.72
CA LEU A 99 -13.40 -25.19 29.08
C LEU A 99 -12.17 -26.08 29.32
N THR A 100 -10.98 -25.49 29.30
CA THR A 100 -9.71 -26.19 29.53
C THR A 100 -9.59 -26.64 30.98
N GLU A 101 -10.00 -25.81 31.94
CA GLU A 101 -10.05 -26.16 33.35
C GLU A 101 -11.04 -27.30 33.60
N ALA A 102 -12.27 -27.20 33.07
CA ALA A 102 -13.29 -28.25 33.18
C ALA A 102 -12.80 -29.58 32.57
N PHE A 103 -12.15 -29.53 31.41
CA PHE A 103 -11.59 -30.70 30.76
C PHE A 103 -10.45 -31.31 31.59
N SER A 104 -9.58 -30.47 32.15
CA SER A 104 -8.45 -30.91 32.98
C SER A 104 -8.90 -31.59 34.26
N GLU A 105 -9.89 -31.02 34.96
CA GLU A 105 -10.49 -31.66 36.14
C GLU A 105 -11.15 -33.00 35.78
N ARG A 106 -11.88 -33.04 34.67
CA ARG A 106 -12.50 -34.29 34.21
C ARG A 106 -11.47 -35.36 33.86
N ALA A 107 -10.38 -35.00 33.19
CA ALA A 107 -9.30 -35.91 32.84
C ALA A 107 -8.62 -36.48 34.10
N LYS A 108 -8.40 -35.66 35.14
CA LYS A 108 -7.86 -36.12 36.43
C LYS A 108 -8.78 -37.13 37.11
N GLU A 109 -10.08 -36.86 37.16
CA GLU A 109 -11.04 -37.77 37.79
C GLU A 109 -11.17 -39.08 37.02
N THR A 110 -11.21 -39.04 35.68
CA THR A 110 -11.18 -40.24 34.84
C THR A 110 -9.91 -41.08 35.10
N TYR A 111 -8.75 -40.43 35.22
CA TYR A 111 -7.50 -41.11 35.54
C TYR A 111 -7.50 -41.80 36.91
N LYS A 112 -8.02 -41.10 37.94
CA LYS A 112 -8.18 -41.68 39.29
C LYS A 112 -9.12 -42.88 39.26
N MET A 113 -10.25 -42.78 38.55
CA MET A 113 -11.19 -43.88 38.38
C MET A 113 -10.51 -45.11 37.76
N THR A 114 -9.71 -44.95 36.70
CA THR A 114 -8.95 -46.06 36.10
C THR A 114 -7.97 -46.71 37.08
N ARG A 115 -7.36 -45.95 38.00
CA ARG A 115 -6.43 -46.49 39.00
C ARG A 115 -7.11 -47.18 40.19
N VAL A 116 -8.34 -46.81 40.54
CA VAL A 116 -9.08 -47.36 41.70
C VAL A 116 -9.88 -48.61 41.32
N GLY A 117 -10.12 -48.85 40.03
CA GLY A 117 -10.63 -50.11 39.48
C GLY A 117 -10.97 -49.98 38.00
N GLU A 118 -10.86 -51.08 37.24
CA GLU A 118 -11.27 -51.08 35.83
C GLU A 118 -12.76 -50.73 35.73
N PRO A 119 -13.19 -49.78 34.86
CA PRO A 119 -14.60 -49.41 34.70
C PRO A 119 -15.53 -50.62 34.45
N ILE A 120 -14.99 -51.64 33.78
CA ILE A 120 -15.65 -52.92 33.54
C ILE A 120 -15.87 -53.69 34.85
N LEU A 121 -14.88 -53.69 35.75
CA LEU A 121 -14.97 -54.32 37.06
C LEU A 121 -16.01 -53.63 37.97
N MET A 122 -16.21 -52.31 37.81
CA MET A 122 -17.27 -51.57 38.53
C MET A 122 -18.69 -51.97 38.08
N ILE A 123 -18.87 -52.34 36.81
CA ILE A 123 -20.13 -52.86 36.28
C ILE A 123 -20.31 -54.33 36.71
N LEU A 124 -19.25 -55.15 36.61
CA LEU A 124 -19.28 -56.58 36.96
C LEU A 124 -19.42 -56.86 38.46
N SER A 125 -19.07 -55.89 39.33
CA SER A 125 -19.23 -55.97 40.79
C SER A 125 -20.59 -55.45 41.29
N ALA A 126 -21.53 -55.13 40.38
CA ALA A 126 -22.86 -54.70 40.76
C ALA A 126 -23.66 -55.85 41.42
N PRO A 127 -24.45 -55.57 42.48
CA PRO A 127 -25.21 -56.58 43.23
C PRO A 127 -26.34 -57.24 42.43
N ASP A 128 -26.85 -56.59 41.38
CA ASP A 128 -27.86 -57.13 40.48
C ASP A 128 -27.80 -56.50 39.07
N LEU A 129 -28.55 -57.06 38.12
CA LEU A 129 -28.59 -56.63 36.73
C LEU A 129 -29.13 -55.21 36.55
N LYS A 130 -30.04 -54.76 37.42
CA LYS A 130 -30.66 -53.43 37.34
C LYS A 130 -29.65 -52.35 37.72
N GLU A 131 -28.85 -52.61 38.75
CA GLU A 131 -27.76 -51.74 39.19
C GLU A 131 -26.61 -51.74 38.16
N ALA A 132 -26.26 -52.90 37.59
CA ALA A 132 -25.28 -53.00 36.51
C ALA A 132 -25.67 -52.16 35.28
N LEU A 133 -26.93 -52.26 34.83
CA LEU A 133 -27.47 -51.51 33.70
C LEU A 133 -27.47 -50.00 33.98
N SER A 134 -27.84 -49.60 35.20
CA SER A 134 -27.83 -48.18 35.60
C SER A 134 -26.41 -47.60 35.57
N ARG A 135 -25.42 -48.30 36.12
CA ARG A 135 -24.00 -47.88 36.07
C ARG A 135 -23.48 -47.77 34.63
N PHE A 136 -23.82 -48.71 33.77
CA PHE A 136 -23.48 -48.65 32.35
C PHE A 136 -24.06 -47.40 31.67
N HIS A 137 -25.34 -47.10 31.88
CA HIS A 137 -25.96 -45.88 31.34
C HIS A 137 -25.29 -44.59 31.85
N TYR A 138 -24.91 -44.51 33.13
CA TYR A 138 -24.19 -43.35 33.66
C TYR A 138 -22.80 -43.19 33.05
N LEU A 139 -22.05 -44.29 32.87
CA LEU A 139 -20.75 -44.27 32.20
C LEU A 139 -20.86 -43.82 30.75
N GLN A 140 -21.88 -44.30 30.03
CA GLN A 140 -22.16 -43.84 28.67
C GLN A 140 -22.46 -42.33 28.64
N LYS A 141 -23.26 -41.82 29.60
CA LYS A 141 -23.59 -40.39 29.66
C LYS A 141 -22.37 -39.52 29.98
N ILE A 142 -21.49 -40.01 30.84
CA ILE A 142 -20.19 -39.40 31.13
C ILE A 142 -19.34 -39.31 29.86
N GLN A 143 -19.21 -40.42 29.11
CA GLN A 143 -18.44 -40.46 27.87
C GLN A 143 -18.99 -39.51 26.80
N GLU A 144 -20.32 -39.44 26.66
CA GLU A 144 -20.98 -38.48 25.76
C GLU A 144 -20.65 -37.03 26.12
N SER A 145 -20.74 -36.69 27.41
CA SER A 145 -20.43 -35.34 27.91
C SER A 145 -18.96 -34.96 27.72
N ASP A 146 -18.04 -35.89 27.91
CA ASP A 146 -16.61 -35.65 27.77
C ASP A 146 -16.23 -35.43 26.30
N ARG A 147 -16.87 -36.19 25.39
CA ARG A 147 -16.72 -35.98 23.94
C ARG A 147 -17.28 -34.62 23.50
N ASP A 148 -18.44 -34.22 24.03
CA ASP A 148 -19.02 -32.90 23.74
C ASP A 148 -18.12 -31.76 24.25
N LEU A 149 -17.56 -31.89 25.45
CA LEU A 149 -16.60 -30.93 26.01
C LEU A 149 -15.35 -30.79 25.13
N LEU A 150 -14.75 -31.92 24.71
CA LEU A 150 -13.59 -31.91 23.82
C LEU A 150 -13.92 -31.23 22.48
N PHE A 151 -15.10 -31.51 21.92
CA PHE A 151 -15.55 -30.92 20.66
C PHE A 151 -15.76 -29.40 20.78
N ARG A 152 -16.34 -28.92 21.88
CA ARG A 152 -16.51 -27.48 22.15
C ARG A 152 -15.17 -26.79 22.35
N LEU A 153 -14.25 -27.41 23.09
CA LEU A 153 -12.89 -26.90 23.30
C LEU A 153 -12.15 -26.76 21.95
N GLN A 154 -12.21 -27.79 21.11
CA GLN A 154 -11.58 -27.77 19.79
C GLN A 154 -12.19 -26.67 18.90
N GLN A 155 -13.51 -26.53 18.87
CA GLN A 155 -14.16 -25.46 18.11
C GLN A 155 -13.77 -24.07 18.60
N ALA A 156 -13.83 -23.84 19.92
CA ALA A 156 -13.43 -22.57 20.51
C ALA A 156 -11.96 -22.25 20.20
N GLN A 157 -11.08 -23.25 20.20
CA GLN A 157 -9.66 -23.08 19.88
C GLN A 157 -9.46 -22.71 18.40
N THR A 158 -10.21 -23.33 17.49
CA THR A 158 -10.19 -22.98 16.07
C THR A 158 -10.67 -21.54 15.85
N VAL A 159 -11.83 -21.19 16.40
CA VAL A 159 -12.40 -19.84 16.25
C VAL A 159 -11.47 -18.78 16.84
N TYR A 160 -10.87 -19.04 17.99
CA TYR A 160 -9.89 -18.13 18.61
C TYR A 160 -8.67 -17.91 17.70
N LYS A 161 -8.11 -18.97 17.13
CA LYS A 161 -6.97 -18.88 16.20
C LYS A 161 -7.32 -18.08 14.94
N ASP A 162 -8.50 -18.33 14.37
CA ASP A 162 -8.96 -17.63 13.17
C ASP A 162 -9.15 -16.13 13.45
N GLN A 163 -9.77 -15.78 14.58
CA GLN A 163 -9.95 -14.38 14.98
C GLN A 163 -8.63 -13.66 15.28
N LYS A 164 -7.66 -14.35 15.92
CA LYS A 164 -6.32 -13.79 16.11
C LYS A 164 -5.63 -13.49 14.79
N LYS A 165 -5.74 -14.39 13.81
CA LYS A 165 -5.21 -14.16 12.47
C LYS A 165 -5.89 -12.98 11.78
N GLU A 166 -7.22 -12.89 11.84
CA GLU A 166 -7.97 -11.75 11.28
C GLU A 166 -7.52 -10.42 11.93
N GLN A 167 -7.23 -10.41 13.23
CA GLN A 167 -6.72 -9.24 13.94
C GLN A 167 -5.33 -8.81 13.41
N GLU A 168 -4.43 -9.77 13.15
CA GLU A 168 -3.11 -9.51 12.56
C GLU A 168 -3.23 -8.92 11.15
N ASP A 169 -4.12 -9.48 10.33
CA ASP A 169 -4.37 -9.00 8.97
C ASP A 169 -4.92 -7.56 8.97
N LEU A 170 -5.89 -7.25 9.85
CA LEU A 170 -6.41 -5.90 10.02
C LEU A 170 -5.34 -4.91 10.52
N GLN A 171 -4.46 -5.36 11.41
CA GLN A 171 -3.36 -4.52 11.91
C GLN A 171 -2.33 -4.21 10.82
N ALA A 172 -2.06 -5.17 9.92
CA ALA A 172 -1.23 -4.96 8.74
C ALA A 172 -1.89 -3.98 7.76
N GLU A 173 -3.20 -4.13 7.49
CA GLU A 173 -3.97 -3.20 6.67
C GLU A 173 -3.93 -1.77 7.23
N LEU A 174 -4.14 -1.61 8.53
CA LEU A 174 -4.11 -0.32 9.21
C LEU A 174 -2.77 0.41 9.02
N ASN A 175 -1.65 -0.32 9.07
CA ASN A 175 -0.33 0.25 8.85
C ASN A 175 -0.15 0.74 7.41
N VAL A 176 -0.65 -0.02 6.42
CA VAL A 176 -0.66 0.39 5.01
C VAL A 176 -1.53 1.63 4.80
N GLN A 177 -2.73 1.67 5.40
CA GLN A 177 -3.62 2.82 5.31
C GLN A 177 -2.98 4.07 5.94
N LYS A 178 -2.32 3.96 7.10
CA LYS A 178 -1.59 5.07 7.75
C LYS A 178 -0.43 5.58 6.91
N ALA A 179 0.33 4.68 6.28
CA ALA A 179 1.40 5.05 5.37
C ALA A 179 0.85 5.81 4.14
N ASN A 180 -0.25 5.33 3.55
CA ASN A 180 -0.92 5.99 2.43
C ASN A 180 -1.45 7.38 2.81
N LEU A 181 -2.11 7.52 3.96
CA LEU A 181 -2.58 8.82 4.46
C LEU A 181 -1.44 9.85 4.56
N ASN A 182 -0.29 9.42 5.09
CA ASN A 182 0.89 10.29 5.18
C ASN A 182 1.45 10.65 3.80
N ALA A 183 1.46 9.71 2.85
CA ALA A 183 1.87 9.98 1.47
C ALA A 183 0.95 11.00 0.79
N GLN A 184 -0.37 10.85 0.92
CA GLN A 184 -1.37 11.79 0.40
C GLN A 184 -1.19 13.20 0.98
N LYS A 185 -0.96 13.31 2.29
CA LYS A 185 -0.68 14.59 2.97
C LYS A 185 0.60 15.26 2.44
N LYS A 186 1.67 14.49 2.27
CA LYS A 186 2.95 14.99 1.72
C LYS A 186 2.80 15.44 0.26
N ALA A 187 2.07 14.67 -0.56
CA ALA A 187 1.78 15.01 -1.94
C ALA A 187 0.99 16.33 -2.06
N LYS A 188 -0.05 16.49 -1.23
CA LYS A 188 -0.80 17.75 -1.13
C LYS A 188 0.11 18.92 -0.73
N ALA A 189 0.91 18.75 0.32
CA ALA A 189 1.82 19.79 0.80
C ALA A 189 2.84 20.18 -0.29
N TYR A 190 3.37 19.20 -1.02
CA TYR A 190 4.28 19.41 -2.13
C TYR A 190 3.63 20.21 -3.26
N LEU A 191 2.40 19.85 -3.66
CA LEU A 191 1.65 20.62 -4.66
C LEU A 191 1.49 22.09 -4.23
N LEU A 192 1.12 22.34 -2.98
CA LEU A 192 0.97 23.71 -2.45
C LEU A 192 2.31 24.45 -2.44
N GLN A 193 3.41 23.76 -2.10
CA GLN A 193 4.75 24.32 -2.10
C GLN A 193 5.19 24.73 -3.52
N VAL A 194 5.05 23.85 -4.50
CA VAL A 194 5.52 24.14 -5.87
C VAL A 194 4.62 25.14 -6.58
N THR A 195 3.31 25.11 -6.34
CA THR A 195 2.37 26.08 -6.94
C THR A 195 2.33 27.40 -6.20
N LYS A 196 2.72 27.44 -4.92
CA LYS A 196 2.58 28.61 -4.04
C LYS A 196 1.14 29.14 -3.98
N ASN A 197 0.15 28.24 -4.09
CA ASN A 197 -1.28 28.58 -4.23
C ASN A 197 -1.61 29.43 -5.47
N ASP A 198 -0.76 29.43 -6.49
CA ASP A 198 -0.96 30.18 -7.72
C ASP A 198 -1.48 29.27 -8.85
N GLU A 199 -2.72 29.53 -9.28
CA GLU A 199 -3.35 28.82 -10.40
C GLU A 199 -2.56 28.97 -11.71
N LYS A 200 -2.00 30.16 -11.98
CA LYS A 200 -1.21 30.39 -13.19
C LYS A 200 0.04 29.51 -13.19
N LYS A 201 0.68 29.38 -12.03
CA LYS A 201 1.84 28.50 -11.86
C LYS A 201 1.47 27.02 -12.05
N TYR A 202 0.31 26.60 -11.53
CA TYR A 202 -0.19 25.25 -11.77
C TYR A 202 -0.46 24.98 -13.26
N GLN A 203 -1.11 25.91 -13.97
CA GLN A 203 -1.33 25.79 -15.42
C GLN A 203 -0.01 25.77 -16.21
N GLN A 204 1.00 26.53 -15.78
CA GLN A 204 2.34 26.47 -16.36
C GLN A 204 2.94 25.07 -16.21
N LEU A 205 2.93 24.48 -15.00
CA LEU A 205 3.42 23.13 -14.76
C LEU A 205 2.70 22.07 -15.61
N LEU A 206 1.37 22.17 -15.75
CA LEU A 206 0.60 21.29 -16.63
C LEU A 206 0.99 21.44 -18.10
N SER A 207 1.16 22.69 -18.57
CA SER A 207 1.54 22.96 -19.96
C SER A 207 2.96 22.46 -20.28
N GLN A 208 3.92 22.64 -19.37
CA GLN A 208 5.28 22.11 -19.48
C GLN A 208 5.29 20.59 -19.55
N ALA A 209 4.63 19.91 -18.61
CA ALA A 209 4.56 18.45 -18.60
C ALA A 209 3.86 17.88 -19.86
N ARG A 210 2.83 18.55 -20.39
CA ARG A 210 2.19 18.17 -21.67
C ARG A 210 3.14 18.31 -22.86
N ALA A 211 3.81 19.45 -22.97
CA ALA A 211 4.75 19.71 -24.07
C ALA A 211 5.93 18.74 -24.03
N GLU A 212 6.44 18.44 -22.84
CA GLU A 212 7.49 17.46 -22.59
C GLU A 212 7.05 16.06 -23.04
N PHE A 213 5.90 15.60 -22.55
CA PHE A 213 5.38 14.27 -22.89
C PHE A 213 5.13 14.13 -24.40
N GLU A 214 4.50 15.12 -25.03
CA GLU A 214 4.29 15.13 -26.49
C GLU A 214 5.62 15.01 -27.25
N ALA A 215 6.62 15.82 -26.86
CA ALA A 215 7.92 15.81 -27.51
C ALA A 215 8.66 14.49 -27.35
N ILE A 216 8.71 13.94 -26.14
CA ILE A 216 9.38 12.66 -25.88
C ILE A 216 8.70 11.53 -26.66
N GLN A 217 7.37 11.46 -26.67
CA GLN A 217 6.64 10.44 -27.43
C GLN A 217 6.89 10.56 -28.94
N ALA A 218 6.94 11.78 -29.47
CA ALA A 218 7.26 12.01 -30.87
C ALA A 218 8.71 11.61 -31.22
N ILE A 219 9.67 11.92 -30.34
CA ILE A 219 11.09 11.56 -30.49
C ILE A 219 11.25 10.04 -30.48
N ILE A 220 10.67 9.33 -29.51
CA ILE A 220 10.71 7.85 -29.46
C ILE A 220 10.05 7.23 -30.71
N ALA A 221 9.01 7.88 -31.26
CA ALA A 221 8.36 7.45 -32.49
C ALA A 221 9.13 7.82 -33.78
N GLY A 222 10.36 8.35 -33.67
CA GLY A 222 11.20 8.71 -34.82
C GLY A 222 10.75 9.97 -35.58
N LYS A 223 9.92 10.82 -34.96
CA LYS A 223 9.40 12.06 -35.59
C LYS A 223 10.27 13.29 -35.34
N GLY A 224 11.39 13.14 -34.64
CA GLY A 224 12.36 14.22 -34.47
C GLY A 224 13.09 14.54 -35.78
N THR A 225 13.55 15.78 -35.93
CA THR A 225 14.45 16.14 -37.03
C THR A 225 15.88 15.91 -36.56
N GLU A 226 16.57 14.95 -37.18
CA GLU A 226 17.91 14.52 -36.79
C GLU A 226 18.95 14.83 -37.86
N THR A 227 20.18 15.09 -37.43
CA THR A 227 21.36 15.15 -38.29
C THR A 227 22.43 14.25 -37.70
N GLU A 228 22.97 13.36 -38.54
CA GLU A 228 24.10 12.52 -38.18
C GLU A 228 25.34 13.37 -37.93
N VAL A 229 26.00 13.15 -36.79
CA VAL A 229 27.26 13.81 -36.42
C VAL A 229 28.45 12.91 -36.76
N GLY A 230 28.31 11.61 -36.52
CA GLY A 230 29.33 10.59 -36.77
C GLY A 230 29.53 9.64 -35.60
N LYS A 231 30.59 8.83 -35.65
CA LYS A 231 30.89 7.84 -34.61
C LYS A 231 31.38 8.47 -33.31
N VAL A 232 30.94 7.91 -32.19
CA VAL A 232 31.38 8.26 -30.83
C VAL A 232 31.78 7.01 -30.05
N SER A 233 32.84 7.14 -29.25
CA SER A 233 33.25 6.09 -28.31
C SER A 233 32.46 6.16 -27.01
N GLU A 234 32.42 5.04 -26.29
CA GLU A 234 31.91 5.01 -24.92
C GLU A 234 32.65 6.02 -24.03
N GLY A 235 31.91 6.77 -23.21
CA GLY A 235 32.43 7.82 -22.34
C GLY A 235 32.74 9.15 -23.04
N ALA A 236 32.63 9.24 -24.36
CA ALA A 236 32.84 10.49 -25.08
C ALA A 236 31.78 11.53 -24.69
N ARG A 237 32.20 12.79 -24.54
CA ARG A 237 31.29 13.92 -24.33
C ARG A 237 30.41 14.13 -25.56
N ILE A 238 29.10 14.12 -25.38
CA ILE A 238 28.12 14.28 -26.48
C ILE A 238 27.21 15.51 -26.31
N ALA A 239 26.98 15.96 -25.07
CA ALA A 239 26.09 17.08 -24.79
C ALA A 239 26.36 17.68 -23.38
N SER A 240 25.50 18.60 -22.97
CA SER A 240 25.43 19.13 -21.61
C SER A 240 23.99 19.33 -21.14
N VAL A 241 23.67 18.99 -19.89
CA VAL A 241 22.34 19.18 -19.29
C VAL A 241 21.99 20.67 -19.21
N ILE A 242 20.76 21.02 -19.61
CA ILE A 242 20.24 22.38 -19.47
C ILE A 242 20.17 22.73 -17.97
N GLN A 243 20.84 23.82 -17.60
CA GLN A 243 20.80 24.33 -16.23
C GLN A 243 19.64 25.33 -16.09
N GLY A 244 18.72 25.02 -15.19
CA GLY A 244 17.53 25.81 -14.91
C GLY A 244 16.28 25.29 -15.62
N GLN A 245 15.27 26.16 -15.70
CA GLN A 245 14.00 25.83 -16.34
C GLN A 245 14.11 25.95 -17.86
N SER A 246 13.37 25.11 -18.58
CA SER A 246 13.18 25.21 -20.03
C SER A 246 11.69 25.33 -20.35
N CYS A 247 11.33 25.47 -21.64
CA CYS A 247 9.93 25.58 -22.03
C CYS A 247 9.12 24.28 -21.81
N ASN A 248 9.78 23.15 -21.60
CA ASN A 248 9.20 21.82 -21.37
C ASN A 248 9.84 21.11 -20.18
N SER A 249 10.50 21.83 -19.27
CA SER A 249 10.97 21.28 -18.00
C SER A 249 10.89 22.34 -16.91
N SER A 250 10.49 21.90 -15.73
CA SER A 250 10.37 22.76 -14.55
C SER A 250 11.68 22.94 -13.78
N GLY A 251 12.77 22.26 -14.19
CA GLY A 251 14.10 22.36 -13.57
C GLY A 251 15.18 21.49 -14.25
N SER A 252 16.44 21.63 -13.79
CA SER A 252 17.57 20.90 -14.38
C SER A 252 17.45 19.39 -14.19
N HIS A 253 17.43 18.64 -15.29
CA HIS A 253 17.65 17.20 -15.30
C HIS A 253 18.01 16.73 -16.73
N LEU A 254 18.66 15.59 -16.82
CA LEU A 254 18.77 14.76 -18.00
C LEU A 254 17.63 13.74 -17.94
N HIS A 255 16.77 13.73 -18.94
CA HIS A 255 15.85 12.62 -19.17
C HIS A 255 16.57 11.60 -20.08
N PHE A 256 16.91 10.44 -19.52
CA PHE A 256 17.68 9.39 -20.21
C PHE A 256 16.80 8.19 -20.53
N ILE A 257 16.82 7.76 -21.81
CA ILE A 257 16.01 6.64 -22.32
C ILE A 257 16.92 5.63 -22.99
N VAL A 258 16.64 4.36 -22.76
CA VAL A 258 17.10 3.26 -23.61
C VAL A 258 15.88 2.81 -24.41
N SER A 259 16.01 2.70 -25.73
CA SER A 259 14.91 2.26 -26.60
C SER A 259 15.35 1.16 -27.56
N GLN A 260 14.41 0.29 -27.92
CA GLN A 260 14.54 -0.69 -28.99
C GLN A 260 13.43 -0.40 -30.00
N GLY A 261 13.82 0.14 -31.16
CA GLY A 261 12.86 0.76 -32.08
C GLY A 261 12.02 1.84 -31.38
N THR A 262 10.70 1.72 -31.43
CA THR A 262 9.77 2.69 -30.81
C THR A 262 9.39 2.35 -29.37
N SER A 263 10.01 1.34 -28.76
CA SER A 263 9.71 0.91 -27.39
C SER A 263 10.77 1.42 -26.42
N ALA A 264 10.34 2.14 -25.38
CA ALA A 264 11.21 2.50 -24.27
C ALA A 264 11.40 1.31 -23.33
N LEU A 265 12.64 1.11 -22.89
CA LEU A 265 13.05 0.05 -21.97
C LEU A 265 13.53 0.67 -20.67
N ASN A 266 13.52 -0.11 -19.57
CA ASN A 266 14.00 0.36 -18.28
C ASN A 266 15.52 0.58 -18.31
N PRO A 267 16.04 1.82 -18.17
CA PRO A 267 17.47 2.09 -18.20
C PRO A 267 18.27 1.37 -17.09
N PHE A 268 17.65 1.11 -15.94
CA PHE A 268 18.30 0.40 -14.84
C PHE A 268 18.67 -1.05 -15.16
N SER A 269 18.05 -1.67 -16.17
CA SER A 269 18.48 -3.00 -16.65
C SER A 269 19.86 -2.98 -17.31
N TYR A 270 20.34 -1.81 -17.73
CA TYR A 270 21.57 -1.64 -18.50
C TYR A 270 22.65 -0.89 -17.74
N LEU A 271 22.26 0.11 -16.94
CA LEU A 271 23.19 0.92 -16.16
C LEU A 271 23.80 0.12 -15.01
N SER A 272 25.10 0.35 -14.78
CA SER A 272 25.86 -0.29 -13.70
C SER A 272 25.39 0.13 -12.31
N SER A 273 25.53 -0.78 -11.34
CA SER A 273 25.23 -0.49 -9.92
C SER A 273 26.27 0.39 -9.23
N SER A 274 27.38 0.70 -9.90
CA SER A 274 28.53 1.41 -9.33
C SER A 274 28.43 2.93 -9.54
N ILE A 275 27.46 3.58 -8.90
CA ILE A 275 27.35 5.05 -8.88
C ILE A 275 26.98 5.58 -7.49
N SER A 276 27.56 6.72 -7.11
CA SER A 276 27.09 7.46 -5.94
C SER A 276 25.88 8.30 -6.34
N TYR A 277 24.81 8.22 -5.55
CA TYR A 277 23.57 8.93 -5.84
C TYR A 277 22.88 9.46 -4.59
N GLU A 278 22.07 10.49 -4.79
CA GLU A 278 21.08 10.97 -3.85
C GLU A 278 19.69 10.81 -4.47
N ASN A 279 18.77 10.12 -3.77
CA ASN A 279 17.43 9.88 -4.27
C ASN A 279 16.48 11.01 -3.85
N CYS A 280 16.11 11.84 -4.83
CA CYS A 280 15.25 13.01 -4.70
C CYS A 280 13.91 12.84 -5.44
N SER A 281 13.47 11.60 -5.68
CA SER A 281 12.25 11.30 -6.46
C SER A 281 10.93 11.53 -5.73
N GLY A 282 11.00 11.77 -4.42
CA GLY A 282 9.87 12.03 -3.55
C GLY A 282 9.55 13.51 -3.35
N PRO A 283 8.57 13.81 -2.50
CA PRO A 283 8.15 15.18 -2.23
C PRO A 283 9.19 15.97 -1.43
N GLY A 284 9.24 17.29 -1.62
CA GLY A 284 10.03 18.21 -0.78
C GLY A 284 11.44 18.50 -1.32
N ALA A 285 12.37 18.83 -0.41
CA ALA A 285 13.70 19.37 -0.77
C ALA A 285 14.70 18.33 -1.32
N CYS A 286 14.42 17.04 -1.12
CA CYS A 286 15.01 15.85 -1.73
C CYS A 286 14.67 14.70 -0.78
N SER A 287 13.76 13.81 -1.16
CA SER A 287 13.44 12.62 -0.37
C SER A 287 13.29 11.40 -1.28
N PRO A 288 13.62 10.19 -0.81
CA PRO A 288 13.48 8.99 -1.63
C PRO A 288 12.01 8.58 -1.73
N ALA A 289 11.56 8.21 -2.93
CA ALA A 289 10.25 7.61 -3.15
C ALA A 289 10.26 6.49 -4.20
N ASP A 290 10.91 6.71 -5.34
CA ASP A 290 11.09 5.69 -6.37
C ASP A 290 12.22 4.72 -6.00
N PRO A 291 12.10 3.44 -6.37
CA PRO A 291 13.18 2.48 -6.24
C PRO A 291 14.37 2.86 -7.14
N PHE A 292 15.58 2.63 -6.64
CA PHE A 292 16.83 2.81 -7.38
C PHE A 292 17.59 1.47 -7.39
N ASN A 293 17.48 0.72 -8.47
CA ASN A 293 17.94 -0.67 -8.58
C ASN A 293 18.63 -0.99 -9.92
N PRO A 294 19.68 -0.24 -10.31
CA PRO A 294 20.50 -0.57 -11.48
C PRO A 294 21.16 -1.96 -11.36
N SER A 295 21.13 -2.73 -12.44
CA SER A 295 21.60 -4.12 -12.46
C SER A 295 22.46 -4.48 -13.68
N GLY A 296 22.72 -3.53 -14.58
CA GLY A 296 23.50 -3.76 -15.78
C GLY A 296 25.00 -3.48 -15.62
N SER A 297 25.67 -3.18 -16.73
CA SER A 297 27.12 -2.96 -16.80
C SER A 297 27.53 -1.69 -17.53
N TRP A 298 26.59 -0.95 -18.12
CA TRP A 298 26.86 0.26 -18.88
C TRP A 298 27.31 1.39 -17.95
N ASN A 299 28.15 2.26 -18.51
CA ASN A 299 28.54 3.49 -17.86
C ASN A 299 27.34 4.44 -17.73
N TRP A 300 27.36 5.29 -16.71
CA TRP A 300 26.34 6.30 -16.53
C TRP A 300 26.55 7.48 -17.48
N PRO A 301 25.45 8.09 -17.98
CA PRO A 301 25.53 9.20 -18.91
C PRO A 301 26.01 10.51 -18.24
N LEU A 302 25.99 10.57 -16.91
CA LEU A 302 26.46 11.69 -16.10
C LEU A 302 27.63 11.27 -15.21
N ASN A 303 28.40 12.25 -14.75
CA ASN A 303 29.43 12.04 -13.73
C ASN A 303 28.82 11.79 -12.35
N SER A 304 29.50 11.01 -11.51
CA SER A 304 29.15 10.80 -10.10
C SER A 304 29.54 12.03 -9.24
N PRO A 305 28.80 12.37 -8.17
CA PRO A 305 27.51 11.79 -7.77
C PRO A 305 26.34 12.34 -8.60
N ILE A 306 25.26 11.57 -8.69
CA ILE A 306 24.02 12.01 -9.35
C ILE A 306 22.89 12.29 -8.33
N LYS A 307 21.98 13.19 -8.69
CA LYS A 307 20.67 13.30 -8.07
C LYS A 307 19.65 12.62 -8.96
N PHE A 308 18.82 11.76 -8.36
CA PHE A 308 17.79 10.99 -9.05
C PHE A 308 16.41 11.57 -8.74
N PHE A 309 15.70 12.05 -9.76
CA PHE A 309 14.41 12.75 -9.62
C PHE A 309 13.21 11.92 -10.04
N GLN A 310 13.36 10.94 -10.93
CA GLN A 310 12.24 10.09 -11.35
C GLN A 310 12.72 8.79 -12.00
N GLY A 311 12.10 7.67 -11.61
CA GLY A 311 12.39 6.33 -12.16
C GLY A 311 11.66 6.02 -13.47
N TYR A 312 11.88 4.79 -13.97
CA TYR A 312 11.11 4.24 -15.09
C TYR A 312 9.80 3.62 -14.60
N GLY A 313 8.73 3.69 -15.39
CA GLY A 313 7.46 3.02 -15.09
C GLY A 313 6.47 3.87 -14.29
N VAL A 314 5.69 3.22 -13.43
CA VAL A 314 4.74 3.90 -12.54
C VAL A 314 5.48 4.46 -11.33
N THR A 315 5.84 5.74 -11.40
CA THR A 315 6.64 6.43 -10.37
C THR A 315 5.77 7.09 -9.30
N TRP A 316 6.41 7.52 -8.21
CA TRP A 316 5.80 8.37 -7.20
C TRP A 316 5.20 9.62 -7.83
N ALA A 317 5.90 10.29 -8.75
CA ALA A 317 5.41 11.48 -9.43
C ALA A 317 4.12 11.20 -10.21
N VAL A 318 4.07 10.10 -10.98
CA VAL A 318 2.87 9.65 -11.71
C VAL A 318 1.69 9.41 -10.77
N GLN A 319 1.94 8.79 -9.62
CA GLN A 319 0.87 8.45 -8.67
C GLN A 319 0.38 9.63 -7.84
N ASN A 320 1.25 10.61 -7.56
CA ASN A 320 1.04 11.58 -6.49
C ASN A 320 1.10 13.05 -6.93
N THR A 321 1.32 13.36 -8.21
CA THR A 321 1.44 14.75 -8.68
C THR A 321 0.60 15.03 -9.93
N TRP A 322 0.69 16.25 -10.46
CA TRP A 322 -0.04 16.67 -11.66
C TRP A 322 0.41 15.93 -12.93
N VAL A 323 1.62 15.34 -12.95
CA VAL A 323 2.13 14.62 -14.13
C VAL A 323 1.32 13.35 -14.43
N GLY A 324 0.72 12.72 -13.41
CA GLY A 324 -0.19 11.57 -13.56
C GLY A 324 -1.47 11.87 -14.35
N ARG A 325 -1.76 13.15 -14.62
CA ARG A 325 -2.85 13.57 -15.51
C ARG A 325 -2.43 13.65 -16.97
N ILE A 326 -1.13 13.61 -17.22
CA ILE A 326 -0.52 13.76 -18.54
C ILE A 326 -0.11 12.39 -19.06
N TYR A 327 0.52 11.57 -18.21
CA TYR A 327 0.98 10.25 -18.57
C TYR A 327 0.83 9.26 -17.41
N ASN A 328 0.69 7.98 -17.76
CA ASN A 328 0.46 6.89 -16.79
C ASN A 328 1.73 6.12 -16.45
N SER A 329 2.83 6.36 -17.16
CA SER A 329 4.13 5.71 -16.96
C SER A 329 5.23 6.61 -17.49
N HIS A 330 6.35 6.67 -16.76
CA HIS A 330 7.59 7.30 -17.19
C HIS A 330 8.36 6.35 -18.11
N ASN A 331 9.02 6.88 -19.13
CA ASN A 331 9.67 6.10 -20.19
C ASN A 331 11.21 6.18 -20.13
N GLY A 332 11.76 6.73 -19.06
CA GLY A 332 13.20 6.87 -18.86
C GLY A 332 13.54 7.04 -17.38
N ILE A 333 14.68 7.65 -17.12
CA ILE A 333 15.06 8.12 -15.78
C ILE A 333 15.44 9.59 -15.84
N ASP A 334 15.09 10.33 -14.79
CA ASP A 334 15.47 11.74 -14.63
C ASP A 334 16.58 11.87 -13.60
N ILE A 335 17.73 12.35 -14.06
CA ILE A 335 18.94 12.45 -13.24
C ILE A 335 19.65 13.78 -13.48
N ASN A 336 20.36 14.30 -12.50
CA ASN A 336 21.21 15.48 -12.66
C ASN A 336 22.54 15.33 -11.93
N ASN A 337 23.53 16.13 -12.28
CA ASN A 337 24.69 16.38 -11.45
C ASN A 337 24.84 17.91 -11.31
N ASP A 338 24.65 18.42 -10.10
CA ASP A 338 24.64 19.86 -9.82
C ASP A 338 26.01 20.55 -10.04
N GLY A 339 27.11 19.78 -9.98
CA GLY A 339 28.48 20.28 -10.15
C GLY A 339 29.06 20.08 -11.55
N ASN A 340 28.44 19.23 -12.37
CA ASN A 340 28.94 18.91 -13.70
C ASN A 340 27.79 18.53 -14.65
N SER A 341 27.47 19.43 -15.57
CA SER A 341 26.41 19.23 -16.57
C SER A 341 26.82 18.36 -17.76
N GLU A 342 28.02 17.81 -17.80
CA GLU A 342 28.50 17.01 -18.93
C GLU A 342 27.71 15.71 -19.12
N VAL A 343 27.30 15.47 -20.37
CA VAL A 343 26.62 14.24 -20.80
C VAL A 343 27.56 13.43 -21.68
N LYS A 344 27.69 12.14 -21.37
CA LYS A 344 28.58 11.20 -22.04
C LYS A 344 27.78 10.08 -22.69
N ALA A 345 28.30 9.56 -23.81
CA ALA A 345 27.75 8.34 -24.41
C ALA A 345 27.96 7.15 -23.48
N VAL A 346 26.89 6.43 -23.13
CA VAL A 346 26.96 5.26 -22.24
C VAL A 346 27.67 4.05 -22.88
N LYS A 347 27.68 4.01 -24.22
CA LYS A 347 28.24 2.98 -25.10
C LYS A 347 28.63 3.62 -26.42
N ALA A 348 29.52 2.97 -27.19
CA ALA A 348 29.91 3.42 -28.52
C ALA A 348 28.75 3.32 -29.52
N GLY A 349 28.79 4.13 -30.58
CA GLY A 349 27.73 4.14 -31.59
C GLY A 349 27.82 5.30 -32.57
N THR A 350 26.76 5.49 -33.36
CA THR A 350 26.58 6.64 -34.25
C THR A 350 25.76 7.71 -33.53
N LEU A 351 26.33 8.91 -33.37
CA LEU A 351 25.68 10.06 -32.74
C LEU A 351 24.82 10.84 -33.74
N PHE A 352 23.60 11.12 -33.34
CA PHE A 352 22.68 12.03 -34.01
C PHE A 352 22.32 13.18 -33.07
N ARG A 353 22.26 14.39 -33.63
CA ARG A 353 21.73 15.58 -32.95
C ARG A 353 20.34 15.86 -33.48
N GLY A 354 19.38 15.98 -32.58
CA GLY A 354 17.99 16.07 -32.95
C GLY A 354 17.21 17.11 -32.16
N SER A 355 16.11 17.58 -32.76
CA SER A 355 15.12 18.34 -32.03
C SER A 355 13.72 18.02 -32.48
N TYR A 356 12.76 18.23 -31.59
CA TYR A 356 11.34 18.17 -31.91
C TYR A 356 10.64 19.42 -31.36
N ALA A 357 9.90 20.11 -32.22
CA ALA A 357 9.03 21.21 -31.83
C ALA A 357 7.57 20.77 -31.93
N GLY A 358 6.92 20.63 -30.78
CA GLY A 358 5.51 20.24 -30.69
C GLY A 358 4.55 21.39 -31.00
N GLY A 359 3.25 21.14 -30.87
CA GLY A 359 2.20 22.14 -31.14
C GLY A 359 2.28 23.41 -30.28
N SER A 360 2.99 23.35 -29.14
CA SER A 360 3.25 24.49 -28.25
C SER A 360 4.37 25.43 -28.72
N GLY A 361 5.12 25.07 -29.77
CA GLY A 361 6.29 25.81 -30.25
C GLY A 361 7.55 25.63 -29.39
N CYS A 362 7.48 24.86 -28.30
CA CYS A 362 8.66 24.50 -27.51
C CYS A 362 9.47 23.42 -28.22
N SER A 363 10.76 23.71 -28.48
CA SER A 363 11.69 22.78 -29.12
C SER A 363 12.49 22.02 -28.07
N LEU A 364 12.26 20.70 -27.97
CA LEU A 364 13.07 19.80 -27.17
C LEU A 364 14.28 19.35 -27.98
N ARG A 365 15.48 19.73 -27.54
CA ARG A 365 16.74 19.21 -28.07
C ARG A 365 17.08 17.89 -27.41
N TYR A 366 17.62 16.98 -28.20
CA TYR A 366 18.11 15.69 -27.74
C TYR A 366 19.30 15.23 -28.58
N VAL A 367 20.09 14.32 -28.01
CA VAL A 367 20.99 13.49 -28.80
C VAL A 367 20.53 12.05 -28.76
N ARG A 368 20.72 11.33 -29.87
CA ARG A 368 20.49 9.89 -29.99
C ARG A 368 21.82 9.21 -30.31
N VAL A 369 22.11 8.10 -29.65
CA VAL A 369 23.24 7.23 -30.01
C VAL A 369 22.69 5.87 -30.40
N ASP A 370 22.87 5.53 -31.68
CA ASP A 370 22.57 4.21 -32.25
C ASP A 370 23.77 3.29 -31.98
N HIS A 371 23.60 2.26 -31.14
CA HIS A 371 24.71 1.48 -30.61
C HIS A 371 25.23 0.43 -31.60
N ASP A 372 26.55 0.35 -31.74
CA ASP A 372 27.20 -0.53 -32.73
C ASP A 372 26.99 -2.03 -32.46
N ASP A 373 26.75 -2.42 -31.19
CA ASP A 373 26.72 -3.81 -30.72
C ASP A 373 25.31 -4.34 -30.42
N SER A 374 24.25 -3.56 -30.70
CA SER A 374 22.87 -3.96 -30.44
C SER A 374 21.88 -3.20 -31.33
N ASP A 375 20.59 -3.55 -31.26
CA ASP A 375 19.49 -2.79 -31.88
C ASP A 375 18.92 -1.72 -30.93
N LEU A 376 19.75 -1.27 -29.97
CA LEU A 376 19.38 -0.31 -28.96
C LEU A 376 19.84 1.09 -29.32
N ASP A 377 18.94 2.04 -29.12
CA ASP A 377 19.24 3.46 -29.12
C ASP A 377 19.29 3.97 -27.67
N THR A 378 20.12 4.97 -27.42
CA THR A 378 20.00 5.82 -26.23
C THR A 378 19.64 7.24 -26.58
N LEU A 379 18.64 7.80 -25.89
CA LEU A 379 18.21 9.18 -26.04
C LEU A 379 18.56 9.97 -24.78
N TYR A 380 19.09 11.16 -24.99
CA TYR A 380 19.53 12.08 -23.95
C TYR A 380 18.81 13.41 -24.19
N LEU A 381 17.84 13.73 -23.35
CA LEU A 381 16.95 14.88 -23.53
C LEU A 381 17.15 15.93 -22.43
N HIS A 382 16.64 17.13 -22.65
CA HIS A 382 16.90 18.32 -21.80
C HIS A 382 18.37 18.73 -21.78
N ILE A 383 18.96 18.75 -22.97
CA ILE A 383 20.38 18.98 -23.17
C ILE A 383 20.65 20.10 -24.20
N ASN A 384 21.89 20.59 -24.22
CA ASN A 384 22.49 21.44 -25.23
C ASN A 384 23.70 20.73 -25.85
N TYR A 385 23.95 20.92 -27.15
CA TYR A 385 25.05 20.30 -27.91
C TYR A 385 25.62 21.22 -28.98
#